data_AF-A0A8C6J9W8-F1
#
_entry.id   AF-A0A8C6J9W8-F1
#
_cell.length_a   1.000
_cell.length_b   1.000
_cell.length_c   1.000
_cell.angle_alpha   90.00
_cell.angle_beta   90.00
_cell.angle_gamma   90.00
#
_symmetry.space_group_name_H-M   'P 1'
#
loop_
_entity.id
_entity.type
_entity.pdbx_description
1 polymer ?
#
loop_
_entity_poly.entity_id
_entity_poly.type
_entity_poly.pdbx_seq_one_letter_code
_entity_poly.pdbx_strand_id
1 'polypeptide(L)'
;MSATSRRIPQGSQKMLGWDPEQSGAARAALGRSAERSRPYRCYAPVRLPTHPISIHHLPSHPLRPHSHLPGLTRLPGRSLLFPFPSRSVPFRSRSALPAGTRSPAAPHRCPSHQLPGAVTPTPSLQDPPLPWRAMEGDSTLQLRVFDLNCWAIRYLSKRRQERVRLIGDVLRQERFDLVLLQEVWSEQDYSDLKVKLGGCYPFSHYFRSGVIGSGLCVFSRFTILDTLLYQYSLNGYPYMLQHGDWFCGKSVGLVVIKVSGITLNVYVTHLHAEYCREKDAYLPHRLVQAWELAQFIRHTSKAADVVLLGGDLNMHPEDVGIRLLRGWTGLQDAFAEAKHFEGCKDGCTLIPNNCFTVKTELLPFPLGIRIDYILYKATSSFMVKCEELKTTTGSAPGRDIPFSDHEAVMATLHIRRQREAASATLSTAVPALVDVVTEARTEVGVGLQAAQRQRYSTGRLAVLALLLLLLQAAAVLGTLAGLGGQPFPKLSFSLLAFLAVGILLLATGLHLFHTIEVKMLQGTEEQMRMALRVLQERPSDG
;
A
#
# COMPACT_ATOMS: atom_id res chain seq x y z
N MET A 1 21.40 -40.52 78.24
CA MET A 1 21.78 -39.72 79.44
C MET A 1 23.17 -39.16 79.24
N SER A 2 23.30 -37.84 79.45
CA SER A 2 24.50 -37.08 79.87
C SER A 2 25.71 -36.88 78.93
N ALA A 3 25.88 -35.59 78.57
CA ALA A 3 27.08 -34.75 78.66
C ALA A 3 28.30 -34.91 77.72
N THR A 4 28.33 -34.03 76.72
CA THR A 4 29.37 -33.03 76.34
C THR A 4 30.80 -33.11 76.91
N SER A 5 31.79 -32.94 76.01
CA SER A 5 32.89 -31.97 76.21
C SER A 5 33.51 -31.48 74.88
N ARG A 6 33.96 -30.21 74.91
CA ARG A 6 34.59 -29.37 73.86
C ARG A 6 36.04 -29.86 73.56
N ARG A 7 36.83 -29.41 72.56
CA ARG A 7 37.12 -28.07 72.04
C ARG A 7 38.13 -28.20 70.87
N ILE A 8 38.15 -27.22 69.95
CA ILE A 8 39.02 -27.03 68.77
C ILE A 8 40.39 -26.40 69.15
N PRO A 9 41.42 -26.42 68.26
CA PRO A 9 41.97 -25.15 67.77
C PRO A 9 42.27 -25.08 66.24
N GLN A 10 42.36 -23.83 65.77
CA GLN A 10 42.45 -23.30 64.39
C GLN A 10 43.88 -23.25 63.80
N GLY A 11 43.95 -23.01 62.48
CA GLY A 11 45.06 -22.31 61.78
C GLY A 11 45.05 -22.62 60.26
N SER A 12 44.40 -21.83 59.39
CA SER A 12 44.87 -20.61 58.69
C SER A 12 45.86 -20.84 57.51
N GLN A 13 45.39 -20.77 56.25
CA GLN A 13 45.75 -19.74 55.25
C GLN A 13 45.26 -20.08 53.82
N LYS A 14 44.67 -19.05 53.20
CA LYS A 14 44.32 -18.79 51.78
C LYS A 14 45.58 -18.81 50.87
N MET A 15 45.58 -18.84 49.53
CA MET A 15 44.64 -18.98 48.40
C MET A 15 45.49 -18.62 47.16
N LEU A 16 45.38 -19.30 46.02
CA LEU A 16 45.70 -18.78 44.68
C LEU A 16 45.23 -19.80 43.63
N GLY A 17 44.32 -19.40 42.75
CA GLY A 17 43.82 -20.18 41.62
C GLY A 17 43.77 -19.30 40.39
N TRP A 18 44.38 -19.79 39.31
CA TRP A 18 44.47 -19.20 37.97
C TRP A 18 43.86 -20.22 36.99
N ASP A 19 43.08 -19.70 36.04
CA ASP A 19 42.43 -20.33 34.87
C ASP A 19 43.47 -20.78 33.81
N PRO A 20 43.17 -21.39 32.62
CA PRO A 20 41.88 -21.70 31.97
C PRO A 20 41.80 -23.03 31.14
N GLU A 21 40.64 -23.25 30.50
CA GLU A 21 40.36 -24.01 29.26
C GLU A 21 40.69 -25.52 29.13
N GLN A 22 39.65 -26.37 29.07
CA GLN A 22 39.33 -27.27 27.94
C GLN A 22 38.26 -28.32 28.35
N SER A 23 37.56 -28.85 27.33
CA SER A 23 36.53 -29.91 27.32
C SER A 23 35.08 -29.41 27.48
N GLY A 24 34.12 -29.82 26.67
CA GLY A 24 34.14 -30.77 25.56
C GLY A 24 32.80 -30.73 24.82
N ALA A 25 32.84 -30.96 23.52
CA ALA A 25 31.68 -31.23 22.69
C ALA A 25 31.08 -32.61 22.99
N ALA A 26 29.84 -32.80 22.54
CA ALA A 26 29.03 -34.03 22.51
C ALA A 26 28.11 -34.31 23.72
N ARG A 27 26.92 -33.68 23.69
CA ARG A 27 25.60 -34.31 23.98
C ARG A 27 24.49 -33.25 23.91
N ALA A 28 23.67 -33.30 22.86
CA ALA A 28 22.23 -32.94 22.87
C ALA A 28 21.68 -32.89 21.43
N ALA A 29 21.55 -34.07 20.81
CA ALA A 29 20.53 -34.30 19.78
C ALA A 29 19.32 -34.92 20.50
N LEU A 30 18.11 -34.52 20.09
CA LEU A 30 16.78 -34.86 20.61
C LEU A 30 16.22 -33.85 21.63
N GLY A 31 15.24 -33.06 21.18
CA GLY A 31 14.32 -32.31 22.05
C GLY A 31 14.26 -30.80 21.83
N ARG A 32 13.96 -30.32 20.62
CA ARG A 32 13.43 -28.94 20.42
C ARG A 32 12.37 -28.92 19.33
N SER A 33 11.16 -29.33 19.69
CA SER A 33 9.93 -29.02 18.97
C SER A 33 8.81 -28.89 19.99
N ALA A 34 8.76 -27.75 20.69
CA ALA A 34 7.58 -27.22 21.39
C ALA A 34 8.00 -26.03 22.26
N GLU A 35 8.24 -24.85 21.66
CA GLU A 35 8.10 -23.55 22.35
C GLU A 35 8.20 -22.40 21.33
N ARG A 36 7.25 -22.34 20.40
CA ARG A 36 6.99 -21.14 19.60
C ARG A 36 5.51 -21.07 19.27
N SER A 37 4.77 -20.38 20.14
CA SER A 37 3.51 -19.69 19.83
C SER A 37 2.81 -19.37 21.15
N ARG A 38 3.10 -18.21 21.75
CA ARG A 38 2.14 -17.57 22.66
C ARG A 38 1.34 -16.59 21.81
N PRO A 39 0.01 -16.73 21.70
CA PRO A 39 -0.80 -15.75 20.97
C PRO A 39 -0.83 -14.44 21.75
N TYR A 40 -0.48 -13.34 21.09
CA TYR A 40 -0.72 -12.00 21.62
C TYR A 40 -2.22 -11.73 21.57
N ARG A 41 -2.81 -11.48 22.74
CA ARG A 41 -4.23 -11.22 22.92
C ARG A 41 -4.66 -10.02 22.07
N CYS A 42 -5.54 -10.28 21.11
CA CYS A 42 -6.43 -9.28 20.55
C CYS A 42 -7.41 -8.79 21.64
N TYR A 43 -7.78 -7.51 21.54
CA TYR A 43 -8.59 -6.77 22.49
C TYR A 43 -9.87 -7.50 22.93
N ALA A 44 -10.08 -7.58 24.24
CA ALA A 44 -11.38 -7.88 24.82
C ALA A 44 -12.21 -6.58 24.88
N PRO A 45 -13.50 -6.59 24.48
CA PRO A 45 -14.35 -5.41 24.59
C PRO A 45 -14.61 -5.11 26.07
N VAL A 46 -14.30 -3.88 26.49
CA VAL A 46 -14.69 -3.36 27.80
C VAL A 46 -16.22 -3.31 27.86
N ARG A 47 -16.83 -4.23 28.63
CA ARG A 47 -18.23 -4.10 29.05
C ARG A 47 -18.32 -2.92 30.02
N LEU A 48 -19.01 -1.85 29.63
CA LEU A 48 -19.49 -0.84 30.55
C LEU A 48 -20.55 -1.46 31.47
N PRO A 49 -20.45 -1.35 32.80
CA PRO A 49 -21.52 -1.78 33.68
C PRO A 49 -22.70 -0.81 33.59
N THR A 50 -23.87 -1.34 33.25
CA THR A 50 -25.15 -0.65 33.35
C THR A 50 -25.65 -0.69 34.80
N HIS A 51 -25.60 0.43 35.51
CA HIS A 51 -26.45 0.67 36.67
C HIS A 51 -26.96 2.12 36.69
N PRO A 52 -28.22 2.34 37.11
CA PRO A 52 -28.90 3.63 37.02
C PRO A 52 -28.44 4.57 38.14
N ILE A 53 -28.18 5.84 37.81
CA ILE A 53 -27.87 6.88 38.81
C ILE A 53 -29.14 7.69 39.09
N SER A 54 -29.63 7.56 40.33
CA SER A 54 -30.67 8.42 40.91
C SER A 54 -30.15 9.82 41.20
N ILE A 55 -31.02 10.80 40.94
CA ILE A 55 -30.83 12.23 41.16
C ILE A 55 -31.02 12.54 42.65
N HIS A 56 -30.08 13.25 43.27
CA HIS A 56 -30.33 14.04 44.48
C HIS A 56 -29.61 15.39 44.44
N HIS A 57 -30.28 16.36 45.08
CA HIS A 57 -30.16 17.80 44.97
C HIS A 57 -29.12 18.47 45.90
N LEU A 58 -28.50 19.55 45.39
CA LEU A 58 -28.10 20.83 46.04
C LEU A 58 -26.95 20.85 47.10
N PRO A 59 -26.31 22.02 47.43
CA PRO A 59 -26.55 23.39 46.96
C PRO A 59 -25.30 24.20 46.48
N SER A 60 -25.61 25.34 45.86
CA SER A 60 -24.78 26.45 45.36
C SER A 60 -24.39 27.48 46.43
N HIS A 61 -23.19 28.09 46.35
CA HIS A 61 -22.85 29.49 46.74
C HIS A 61 -21.38 29.88 46.37
N PRO A 62 -20.97 31.18 46.33
CA PRO A 62 -20.32 31.78 45.15
C PRO A 62 -18.90 32.41 45.31
N LEU A 63 -18.25 32.63 44.15
CA LEU A 63 -17.27 33.67 43.71
C LEU A 63 -16.16 34.21 44.65
N ARG A 64 -14.88 34.09 44.22
CA ARG A 64 -14.02 35.21 43.72
C ARG A 64 -12.58 34.78 43.34
N PRO A 65 -11.82 35.58 42.55
CA PRO A 65 -10.74 35.12 41.68
C PRO A 65 -9.34 35.40 42.24
N HIS A 66 -8.34 34.60 41.84
CA HIS A 66 -6.95 35.04 41.82
C HIS A 66 -6.19 34.49 40.60
N SER A 67 -5.56 35.45 39.92
CA SER A 67 -4.55 35.39 38.88
C SER A 67 -3.37 34.47 39.23
N HIS A 68 -2.82 33.75 38.23
CA HIS A 68 -1.40 33.76 37.84
C HIS A 68 -1.15 32.76 36.69
N LEU A 69 -0.69 33.28 35.55
CA LEU A 69 0.00 32.55 34.46
C LEU A 69 1.51 32.51 34.78
N PRO A 70 2.24 31.44 34.42
CA PRO A 70 2.93 31.42 33.11
C PRO A 70 2.99 29.99 32.51
N GLY A 71 3.28 29.70 31.24
CA GLY A 71 3.59 30.46 30.04
C GLY A 71 3.55 29.45 28.88
N LEU A 72 2.90 29.82 27.77
CA LEU A 72 2.86 29.00 26.54
C LEU A 72 3.95 29.48 25.58
N THR A 73 4.89 28.59 25.28
CA THR A 73 5.82 28.73 24.17
C THR A 73 5.07 28.54 22.85
N ARG A 74 5.19 29.55 21.97
CA ARG A 74 4.65 29.58 20.60
C ARG A 74 5.32 28.50 19.74
N LEU A 75 4.52 27.63 19.14
CA LEU A 75 4.90 26.90 17.91
C LEU A 75 4.35 27.69 16.71
N PRO A 76 5.14 27.94 15.66
CA PRO A 76 4.64 28.62 14.47
C PRO A 76 3.82 27.63 13.62
N GLY A 77 2.53 27.89 13.52
CA GLY A 77 1.67 27.25 12.52
C GLY A 77 2.09 27.69 11.11
N ARG A 78 2.61 26.76 10.32
CA ARG A 78 2.68 26.89 8.86
C ARG A 78 1.56 26.04 8.26
N SER A 79 0.51 26.70 7.79
CA SER A 79 -0.47 26.12 6.88
C SER A 79 0.23 25.80 5.56
N LEU A 80 0.43 24.50 5.28
CA LEU A 80 0.98 24.03 4.01
C LEU A 80 -0.18 23.83 3.03
N LEU A 81 -0.36 24.81 2.14
CA LEU A 81 -1.20 24.70 0.96
C LEU A 81 -0.38 24.07 -0.17
N PHE A 82 -0.94 23.04 -0.81
CA PHE A 82 -0.40 22.45 -2.03
C PHE A 82 -0.42 23.51 -3.17
N PRO A 83 0.72 23.82 -3.82
CA PRO A 83 0.69 24.66 -5.00
C PRO A 83 0.33 23.83 -6.23
N PHE A 84 -0.85 24.08 -6.80
CA PHE A 84 -1.20 23.64 -8.16
C PHE A 84 -0.47 24.51 -9.19
N PRO A 85 0.16 23.94 -10.24
CA PRO A 85 0.65 24.74 -11.35
C PRO A 85 -0.50 25.05 -12.32
N SER A 86 -1.03 26.27 -12.27
CA SER A 86 -1.80 26.87 -13.36
C SER A 86 -0.83 27.40 -14.43
N ARG A 87 -0.72 26.70 -15.57
CA ARG A 87 -0.18 27.29 -16.79
C ARG A 87 -1.22 27.18 -17.90
N SER A 88 -1.93 28.28 -18.11
CA SER A 88 -2.65 28.60 -19.32
C SER A 88 -1.64 28.93 -20.43
N VAL A 89 -1.71 28.19 -21.54
CA VAL A 89 -1.03 28.54 -22.80
C VAL A 89 -2.09 29.18 -23.70
N PRO A 90 -1.87 30.39 -24.27
CA PRO A 90 -2.87 31.02 -25.11
C PRO A 90 -2.93 30.36 -26.49
N PHE A 91 -4.14 29.92 -26.84
CA PHE A 91 -4.54 29.42 -28.15
C PHE A 91 -4.56 30.59 -29.14
N ARG A 92 -3.73 30.54 -30.20
CA ARG A 92 -3.74 31.52 -31.29
C ARG A 92 -4.59 30.97 -32.43
N SER A 93 -5.75 31.59 -32.64
CA SER A 93 -6.61 31.39 -33.80
C SER A 93 -5.95 31.96 -35.07
N ARG A 94 -5.94 31.18 -36.15
CA ARG A 94 -5.84 31.70 -37.52
C ARG A 94 -6.90 31.03 -38.38
N SER A 95 -7.79 31.88 -38.87
CA SER A 95 -8.87 31.61 -39.81
C SER A 95 -8.40 31.82 -41.26
N ALA A 96 -9.14 31.15 -42.15
CA ALA A 96 -9.42 31.49 -43.54
C ALA A 96 -8.34 31.22 -44.62
N LEU A 97 -8.63 30.17 -45.40
CA LEU A 97 -8.33 30.06 -46.84
C LEU A 97 -9.29 30.93 -47.66
N PRO A 98 -8.95 31.23 -48.92
CA PRO A 98 -9.94 31.14 -49.98
C PRO A 98 -9.48 30.27 -51.17
N ALA A 99 -10.49 29.81 -51.91
CA ALA A 99 -10.48 28.81 -52.96
C ALA A 99 -9.93 29.31 -54.33
N GLY A 100 -9.56 28.36 -55.19
CA GLY A 100 -9.23 28.62 -56.60
C GLY A 100 -8.93 27.37 -57.45
N THR A 101 -10.00 26.69 -57.89
CA THR A 101 -10.27 26.07 -59.22
C THR A 101 -9.20 25.41 -60.12
N ARG A 102 -9.60 24.20 -60.62
CA ARG A 102 -9.48 23.58 -61.98
C ARG A 102 -8.54 22.35 -62.17
N SER A 103 -9.15 21.33 -62.80
CA SER A 103 -8.73 19.95 -63.15
C SER A 103 -7.86 19.86 -64.45
N PRO A 104 -7.73 18.70 -65.15
CA PRO A 104 -6.85 17.53 -64.89
C PRO A 104 -5.98 17.12 -66.13
N ALA A 105 -4.92 16.31 -65.97
CA ALA A 105 -4.37 15.48 -67.08
C ALA A 105 -3.35 14.43 -66.58
N ALA A 106 -3.42 13.23 -67.15
CA ALA A 106 -2.46 12.12 -67.04
C ALA A 106 -1.54 12.08 -68.30
N PRO A 107 -0.82 10.98 -68.63
CA PRO A 107 0.53 10.62 -68.14
C PRO A 107 1.55 10.39 -69.29
N HIS A 108 2.87 10.53 -69.07
CA HIS A 108 3.92 10.01 -69.99
C HIS A 108 5.22 9.67 -69.22
N ARG A 109 5.60 8.38 -69.17
CA ARG A 109 6.63 7.65 -69.96
C ARG A 109 8.09 7.94 -69.57
N CYS A 110 8.79 6.87 -69.16
CA CYS A 110 10.26 6.76 -68.99
C CYS A 110 11.03 6.99 -70.30
N PRO A 111 12.36 7.21 -70.22
CA PRO A 111 13.26 6.08 -70.49
C PRO A 111 14.53 6.01 -69.61
N SER A 112 15.10 4.80 -69.65
CA SER A 112 16.31 4.26 -69.03
C SER A 112 17.63 4.79 -69.58
N HIS A 113 18.67 4.89 -68.73
CA HIS A 113 20.07 4.65 -69.12
C HIS A 113 20.88 4.11 -67.92
N GLN A 114 21.80 3.19 -68.23
CA GLN A 114 22.56 2.30 -67.33
C GLN A 114 23.93 2.87 -66.87
N LEU A 115 24.26 2.58 -65.59
CA LEU A 115 25.54 2.09 -64.98
C LEU A 115 26.82 2.98 -65.02
N PRO A 116 27.80 2.84 -64.08
CA PRO A 116 28.22 1.60 -63.40
C PRO A 116 28.52 1.69 -61.88
N GLY A 117 28.80 0.50 -61.33
CA GLY A 117 28.81 0.18 -59.91
C GLY A 117 30.01 0.67 -59.09
N ALA A 118 29.74 0.79 -57.79
CA ALA A 118 30.74 0.69 -56.74
C ALA A 118 30.11 -0.10 -55.59
N VAL A 119 30.72 -1.23 -55.27
CA VAL A 119 30.35 -2.14 -54.19
C VAL A 119 30.80 -1.50 -52.87
N THR A 120 29.86 -1.21 -51.98
CA THR A 120 30.13 -0.92 -50.58
C THR A 120 29.46 -2.01 -49.72
N PRO A 121 30.19 -2.64 -48.79
CA PRO A 121 29.65 -3.73 -48.00
C PRO A 121 28.67 -3.17 -46.96
N THR A 122 27.42 -3.61 -47.04
CA THR A 122 26.45 -3.54 -45.95
C THR A 122 27.03 -4.23 -44.71
N PRO A 123 27.04 -3.57 -43.53
CA PRO A 123 27.34 -4.27 -42.30
C PRO A 123 26.18 -5.25 -42.03
N SER A 124 26.49 -6.53 -42.04
CA SER A 124 25.61 -7.57 -41.53
C SER A 124 25.18 -7.19 -40.12
N LEU A 125 23.88 -7.05 -39.87
CA LEU A 125 23.33 -7.21 -38.52
C LEU A 125 23.73 -8.61 -38.06
N GLN A 126 24.84 -8.69 -37.31
CA GLN A 126 25.07 -9.83 -36.43
C GLN A 126 24.10 -9.63 -35.27
N ASP A 127 23.06 -10.46 -35.25
CA ASP A 127 22.22 -10.62 -34.07
C ASP A 127 23.14 -10.85 -32.85
N PRO A 128 22.92 -10.16 -31.73
CA PRO A 128 23.61 -10.49 -30.50
C PRO A 128 23.30 -11.96 -30.15
N PRO A 129 24.25 -12.73 -29.59
CA PRO A 129 24.01 -14.13 -29.28
C PRO A 129 22.88 -14.24 -28.27
N LEU A 130 21.70 -14.64 -28.74
CA LEU A 130 20.54 -14.97 -27.92
C LEU A 130 20.90 -16.22 -27.07
N PRO A 131 20.97 -16.14 -25.73
CA PRO A 131 21.30 -17.30 -24.90
C PRO A 131 20.05 -18.11 -24.58
N TRP A 132 19.16 -18.33 -25.55
CA TRP A 132 18.01 -19.22 -25.38
C TRP A 132 18.03 -20.27 -26.48
N ARG A 133 18.91 -21.27 -26.34
CA ARG A 133 18.62 -22.57 -26.93
C ARG A 133 17.38 -23.10 -26.23
N ALA A 134 16.42 -23.59 -27.03
CA ALA A 134 15.31 -24.39 -26.54
C ALA A 134 15.86 -25.48 -25.60
N MET A 135 15.54 -25.38 -24.32
CA MET A 135 15.91 -26.35 -23.31
C MET A 135 14.90 -27.50 -23.39
N GLU A 136 15.23 -28.55 -24.14
CA GLU A 136 14.66 -29.87 -23.92
C GLU A 136 15.29 -30.45 -22.65
N GLY A 137 14.51 -30.48 -21.57
CA GLY A 137 14.91 -30.99 -20.26
C GLY A 137 14.05 -30.38 -19.14
N ASP A 138 14.07 -30.98 -17.96
CA ASP A 138 13.33 -30.59 -16.75
C ASP A 138 13.85 -29.25 -16.15
N SER A 139 13.93 -28.20 -16.97
CA SER A 139 14.64 -26.96 -16.66
C SER A 139 13.82 -26.11 -15.68
N THR A 140 14.41 -25.87 -14.52
CA THR A 140 13.87 -24.94 -13.52
C THR A 140 14.17 -23.51 -13.95
N LEU A 141 13.13 -22.69 -14.11
CA LEU A 141 13.29 -21.25 -14.31
C LEU A 141 13.56 -20.58 -12.96
N GLN A 142 14.70 -19.91 -12.83
CA GLN A 142 14.97 -19.01 -11.71
C GLN A 142 14.49 -17.61 -12.06
N LEU A 143 13.73 -16.98 -11.14
CA LEU A 143 13.20 -15.63 -11.29
C LEU A 143 13.57 -14.80 -10.06
N ARG A 144 14.35 -13.74 -10.25
CA ARG A 144 14.73 -12.79 -9.20
C ARG A 144 13.83 -11.56 -9.24
N VAL A 145 13.13 -11.30 -8.13
CA VAL A 145 12.15 -10.22 -8.00
C VAL A 145 12.65 -9.22 -6.95
N PHE A 146 12.57 -7.93 -7.25
CA PHE A 146 12.86 -6.82 -6.35
C PHE A 146 11.58 -6.01 -6.13
N ASP A 147 11.23 -5.76 -4.87
CA ASP A 147 10.07 -4.95 -4.47
C ASP A 147 10.52 -3.86 -3.48
N LEU A 148 10.09 -2.61 -3.71
CA LEU A 148 10.44 -1.48 -2.85
C LEU A 148 9.44 -0.32 -2.94
N ASN A 149 8.89 0.08 -1.80
CA ASN A 149 8.32 1.41 -1.61
C ASN A 149 9.46 2.45 -1.60
N CYS A 150 9.51 3.30 -2.63
CA CYS A 150 10.61 4.25 -2.84
C CYS A 150 10.51 5.54 -2.02
N TRP A 151 9.36 5.81 -1.41
CA TRP A 151 9.05 7.06 -0.71
C TRP A 151 9.52 8.28 -1.49
N ALA A 152 9.13 8.42 -2.76
CA ALA A 152 9.62 9.48 -3.65
C ALA A 152 8.62 10.65 -3.73
N ILE A 153 8.04 11.04 -2.60
CA ILE A 153 7.05 12.11 -2.53
C ILE A 153 7.73 13.45 -2.81
N ARG A 154 7.20 14.22 -3.77
CA ARG A 154 7.74 15.53 -4.10
C ARG A 154 7.62 16.47 -2.90
N TYR A 155 8.71 17.18 -2.59
CA TYR A 155 8.83 18.17 -1.51
C TYR A 155 8.76 17.64 -0.07
N LEU A 156 8.25 16.43 0.17
CA LEU A 156 8.17 15.83 1.51
C LEU A 156 9.32 14.86 1.79
N SER A 157 9.66 14.02 0.81
CA SER A 157 10.65 12.97 1.03
C SER A 157 12.08 13.53 1.05
N LYS A 158 12.79 13.24 2.15
CA LYS A 158 14.17 13.71 2.37
C LYS A 158 15.13 13.04 1.39
N ARG A 159 16.12 13.80 0.90
CA ARG A 159 17.17 13.36 -0.04
C ARG A 159 16.63 12.58 -1.25
N ARG A 160 15.39 12.85 -1.70
CA ARG A 160 14.68 12.07 -2.74
C ARG A 160 15.53 11.77 -3.98
N GLN A 161 16.12 12.81 -4.58
CA GLN A 161 16.88 12.69 -5.83
C GLN A 161 18.15 11.85 -5.69
N GLU A 162 18.80 11.91 -4.53
CA GLU A 162 19.96 11.07 -4.23
C GLU A 162 19.54 9.61 -4.09
N ARG A 163 18.47 9.34 -3.33
CA ARG A 163 17.94 7.98 -3.13
C ARG A 163 17.45 7.33 -4.42
N VAL A 164 16.68 8.04 -5.24
CA VAL A 164 16.22 7.53 -6.56
C VAL A 164 17.41 7.15 -7.45
N ARG A 165 18.49 7.95 -7.44
CA ARG A 165 19.72 7.60 -8.18
C ARG A 165 20.38 6.35 -7.61
N LEU A 166 20.48 6.21 -6.29
CA LEU A 166 21.04 5.03 -5.63
C LEU A 166 20.23 3.77 -5.93
N ILE A 167 18.90 3.84 -5.88
CA ILE A 167 18.01 2.75 -6.30
C ILE A 167 18.35 2.33 -7.73
N GLY A 168 18.44 3.28 -8.66
CA GLY A 168 18.81 2.98 -10.04
C GLY A 168 20.22 2.39 -10.22
N ASP A 169 21.20 2.74 -9.37
CA ASP A 169 22.54 2.14 -9.40
C ASP A 169 22.52 0.68 -8.97
N VAL A 170 21.83 0.37 -7.86
CA VAL A 170 21.74 -0.99 -7.34
C VAL A 170 20.96 -1.90 -8.27
N LEU A 171 19.84 -1.44 -8.82
CA LEU A 171 19.06 -2.22 -9.77
C LEU A 171 19.86 -2.58 -11.04
N ARG A 172 20.75 -1.68 -11.48
CA ARG A 172 21.67 -1.92 -12.62
C ARG A 172 22.78 -2.91 -12.27
N GLN A 173 23.29 -2.87 -11.04
CA GLN A 173 24.36 -3.75 -10.56
C GLN A 173 23.86 -5.18 -10.30
N GLU A 174 22.77 -5.32 -9.56
CA GLU A 174 22.24 -6.60 -9.11
C GLU A 174 21.51 -7.38 -10.21
N ARG A 175 20.98 -6.69 -11.23
CA ARG A 175 20.31 -7.28 -12.40
C ARG A 175 19.21 -8.29 -12.04
N PHE A 176 18.26 -7.84 -11.24
CA PHE A 176 17.00 -8.57 -11.01
C PHE A 176 16.25 -8.80 -12.34
N ASP A 177 15.32 -9.75 -12.35
CA ASP A 177 14.52 -10.04 -13.54
C ASP A 177 13.25 -9.19 -13.61
N LEU A 178 12.67 -8.92 -12.44
CA LEU A 178 11.51 -8.05 -12.24
C LEU A 178 11.78 -7.08 -11.10
N VAL A 179 11.41 -5.82 -11.31
CA VAL A 179 11.49 -4.75 -10.32
C VAL A 179 10.11 -4.12 -10.19
N LEU A 180 9.56 -4.12 -8.98
CA LEU A 180 8.23 -3.66 -8.62
C LEU A 180 8.40 -2.49 -7.65
N LEU A 181 8.13 -1.26 -8.10
CA LEU A 181 8.35 -0.07 -7.30
C LEU A 181 7.02 0.61 -6.97
N GLN A 182 6.89 1.00 -5.71
CA GLN A 182 5.79 1.83 -5.20
C GLN A 182 6.32 3.22 -4.84
N GLU A 183 5.41 4.19 -4.70
CA GLU A 183 5.73 5.58 -4.35
C GLU A 183 6.71 6.32 -5.29
N VAL A 184 6.79 5.92 -6.56
CA VAL A 184 7.43 6.71 -7.62
C VAL A 184 6.42 7.74 -8.13
N TRP A 185 6.19 8.79 -7.33
CA TRP A 185 5.12 9.76 -7.57
C TRP A 185 5.39 10.75 -8.72
N SER A 186 6.65 10.96 -9.07
CA SER A 186 7.04 11.90 -10.13
C SER A 186 7.28 11.17 -11.45
N GLU A 187 6.58 11.58 -12.52
CA GLU A 187 6.88 11.07 -13.87
C GLU A 187 8.33 11.33 -14.29
N GLN A 188 8.94 12.42 -13.80
CA GLN A 188 10.35 12.69 -14.03
C GLN A 188 11.25 11.65 -13.33
N ASP A 189 10.95 11.29 -12.07
CA ASP A 189 11.76 10.29 -11.35
C ASP A 189 11.64 8.92 -12.05
N TYR A 190 10.45 8.56 -12.56
CA TYR A 190 10.28 7.38 -13.42
C TYR A 190 11.07 7.48 -14.73
N SER A 191 11.02 8.62 -15.43
CA SER A 191 11.75 8.83 -16.68
C SER A 191 13.27 8.69 -16.47
N ASP A 192 13.80 9.26 -15.39
CA ASP A 192 15.22 9.18 -15.04
C ASP A 192 15.64 7.74 -14.75
N LEU A 193 14.83 7.00 -13.98
CA LEU A 193 15.03 5.56 -13.76
C LEU A 193 14.99 4.78 -15.06
N LYS A 194 14.01 5.04 -15.94
CA LYS A 194 13.87 4.36 -17.23
C LYS A 194 15.09 4.54 -18.12
N VAL A 195 15.61 5.77 -18.23
CA VAL A 195 16.84 6.04 -18.99
C VAL A 195 18.02 5.29 -18.38
N LYS A 196 18.20 5.37 -17.06
CA LYS A 196 19.30 4.73 -16.34
C LYS A 196 19.29 3.20 -16.44
N LEU A 197 18.10 2.62 -16.40
CA LEU A 197 17.86 1.18 -16.36
C LEU A 197 17.70 0.54 -17.75
N GLY A 198 17.54 1.33 -18.81
CA GLY A 198 17.19 0.83 -20.15
C GLY A 198 18.16 -0.19 -20.75
N GLY A 199 19.43 -0.18 -20.34
CA GLY A 199 20.42 -1.20 -20.76
C GLY A 199 20.27 -2.57 -20.09
N CYS A 200 19.57 -2.65 -18.95
CA CYS A 200 19.34 -3.89 -18.21
C CYS A 200 17.87 -4.31 -18.21
N TYR A 201 16.95 -3.35 -18.23
CA TYR A 201 15.50 -3.53 -18.21
C TYR A 201 14.88 -2.82 -19.42
N PRO A 202 14.90 -3.46 -20.60
CA PRO A 202 14.39 -2.85 -21.82
C PRO A 202 12.88 -2.59 -21.79
N PHE A 203 12.15 -3.30 -20.92
CA PHE A 203 10.70 -3.17 -20.78
C PHE A 203 10.35 -2.53 -19.45
N SER A 204 9.45 -1.56 -19.47
CA SER A 204 8.94 -0.92 -18.27
C SER A 204 7.56 -0.32 -18.48
N HIS A 205 6.81 -0.20 -17.39
CA HIS A 205 5.49 0.42 -17.40
C HIS A 205 5.27 1.28 -16.16
N TYR A 206 4.65 2.44 -16.34
CA TYR A 206 4.28 3.38 -15.28
C TYR A 206 2.76 3.52 -15.25
N PHE A 207 2.15 3.16 -14.13
CA PHE A 207 0.70 3.13 -13.98
C PHE A 207 0.17 4.52 -13.58
N ARG A 208 -0.55 5.19 -14.47
CA ARG A 208 -1.10 6.54 -14.19
C ARG A 208 -2.49 6.42 -13.57
N SER A 209 -2.72 7.09 -12.45
CA SER A 209 -3.99 7.04 -11.69
C SER A 209 -4.15 8.30 -10.84
N GLY A 210 -5.38 8.67 -10.48
CA GLY A 210 -5.66 9.78 -9.55
C GLY A 210 -5.10 11.14 -9.97
N VAL A 211 -5.01 12.07 -9.02
CA VAL A 211 -4.49 13.44 -9.26
C VAL A 211 -2.98 13.47 -9.16
N ILE A 212 -2.42 12.81 -8.15
CA ILE A 212 -0.96 12.78 -7.89
C ILE A 212 -0.27 11.64 -8.66
N GLY A 213 -0.98 10.55 -8.98
CA GLY A 213 -0.41 9.33 -9.52
C GLY A 213 -0.83 8.10 -8.72
N SER A 214 -0.53 6.90 -9.24
CA SER A 214 -0.57 5.65 -8.44
C SER A 214 0.73 5.45 -7.64
N GLY A 215 1.84 6.03 -8.13
CA GLY A 215 3.18 5.77 -7.62
C GLY A 215 3.77 4.41 -8.06
N LEU A 216 3.06 3.63 -8.89
CA LEU A 216 3.44 2.27 -9.23
C LEU A 216 4.17 2.21 -10.57
N CYS A 217 5.28 1.47 -10.61
CA CYS A 217 5.94 1.12 -11.86
C CYS A 217 6.65 -0.22 -11.81
N VAL A 218 6.80 -0.82 -12.99
CA VAL A 218 7.49 -2.10 -13.18
C VAL A 218 8.62 -1.92 -14.18
N PHE A 219 9.78 -2.50 -13.88
CA PHE A 219 10.87 -2.71 -14.83
C PHE A 219 11.10 -4.21 -14.99
N SER A 220 11.28 -4.66 -16.24
CA SER A 220 11.41 -6.08 -16.57
C SER A 220 12.52 -6.30 -17.59
N ARG A 221 13.23 -7.42 -17.40
CA ARG A 221 14.15 -7.98 -18.40
C ARG A 221 13.39 -8.67 -19.54
N PHE A 222 12.14 -9.05 -19.29
CA PHE A 222 11.29 -9.79 -20.21
C PHE A 222 10.23 -8.89 -20.84
N THR A 223 9.80 -9.24 -22.05
CA THR A 223 8.77 -8.48 -22.76
C THR A 223 7.47 -8.44 -21.96
N ILE A 224 6.97 -7.24 -21.71
CA ILE A 224 5.63 -7.01 -21.18
C ILE A 224 4.65 -7.16 -22.36
N LEU A 225 3.79 -8.17 -22.27
CA LEU A 225 2.82 -8.52 -23.31
C LEU A 225 1.52 -7.73 -23.18
N ASP A 226 1.09 -7.48 -21.94
CA ASP A 226 -0.14 -6.75 -21.66
C ASP A 226 -0.04 -6.02 -20.31
N THR A 227 -0.87 -5.00 -20.14
CA THR A 227 -0.94 -4.17 -18.94
C THR A 227 -2.37 -3.81 -18.59
N LEU A 228 -2.74 -3.88 -17.32
CA LEU A 228 -4.06 -3.46 -16.83
C LEU A 228 -3.91 -2.72 -15.50
N LEU A 229 -4.74 -1.71 -15.28
CA LEU A 229 -4.77 -0.94 -14.04
C LEU A 229 -6.16 -0.99 -13.43
N TYR A 230 -6.22 -1.26 -12.13
CA TYR A 230 -7.45 -1.16 -11.33
C TYR A 230 -7.24 -0.18 -10.18
N GLN A 231 -7.96 0.95 -10.22
CA GLN A 231 -7.97 1.93 -9.13
C GLN A 231 -8.99 1.49 -8.05
N TYR A 232 -8.57 1.51 -6.80
CA TYR A 232 -9.43 1.12 -5.68
C TYR A 232 -10.55 2.13 -5.45
N SER A 233 -11.69 1.63 -4.97
CA SER A 233 -12.90 2.43 -4.80
C SER A 233 -12.85 3.40 -3.61
N LEU A 234 -12.07 3.08 -2.56
CA LEU A 234 -11.92 3.90 -1.36
C LEU A 234 -10.45 4.17 -1.04
N ASN A 235 -10.07 5.44 -0.99
CA ASN A 235 -8.68 5.90 -0.83
C ASN A 235 -8.48 6.90 0.32
N GLY A 236 -9.38 6.93 1.31
CA GLY A 236 -9.27 7.80 2.49
C GLY A 236 -10.26 8.96 2.44
N TYR A 237 -9.96 10.06 3.15
CA TYR A 237 -10.87 11.19 3.30
C TYR A 237 -10.30 12.48 2.67
N PRO A 238 -11.06 13.21 1.82
CA PRO A 238 -10.58 14.41 1.12
C PRO A 238 -10.21 15.57 2.06
N TYR A 239 -10.84 15.63 3.23
CA TYR A 239 -10.60 16.67 4.23
C TYR A 239 -9.41 16.38 5.14
N MET A 240 -8.86 15.16 5.11
CA MET A 240 -7.67 14.78 5.88
C MET A 240 -6.42 15.09 5.05
N LEU A 241 -6.14 16.38 4.81
CA LEU A 241 -5.07 16.83 3.90
C LEU A 241 -3.68 16.32 4.25
N GLN A 242 -3.44 16.05 5.55
CA GLN A 242 -2.17 15.49 6.01
C GLN A 242 -2.02 14.00 5.68
N HIS A 243 -3.13 13.32 5.35
CA HIS A 243 -3.19 11.91 4.99
C HIS A 243 -3.40 11.82 3.47
N GLY A 244 -2.30 11.90 2.73
CA GLY A 244 -2.29 12.18 1.30
C GLY A 244 -2.95 11.14 0.38
N ASP A 245 -3.31 9.96 0.90
CA ASP A 245 -3.84 8.82 0.13
C ASP A 245 -5.06 9.17 -0.72
N TRP A 246 -5.92 10.09 -0.28
CA TRP A 246 -7.14 10.44 -1.05
C TRP A 246 -6.82 11.14 -2.37
N PHE A 247 -5.73 11.91 -2.41
CA PHE A 247 -5.26 12.57 -3.63
C PHE A 247 -4.47 11.63 -4.55
N CYS A 248 -4.04 10.49 -3.99
CA CYS A 248 -3.38 9.42 -4.71
C CYS A 248 -4.43 8.48 -5.32
N GLY A 249 -4.17 8.01 -6.54
CA GLY A 249 -5.02 7.01 -7.18
C GLY A 249 -4.59 5.60 -6.79
N LYS A 250 -4.63 5.25 -5.49
CA LYS A 250 -4.17 3.93 -5.00
C LYS A 250 -4.84 2.83 -5.82
N SER A 251 -4.04 1.85 -6.22
CA SER A 251 -4.42 0.92 -7.29
C SER A 251 -3.58 -0.36 -7.24
N VAL A 252 -3.97 -1.33 -8.05
CA VAL A 252 -3.12 -2.44 -8.47
C VAL A 252 -2.86 -2.36 -9.97
N GLY A 253 -1.59 -2.44 -10.35
CA GLY A 253 -1.15 -2.60 -11.72
C GLY A 253 -0.83 -4.06 -12.02
N LEU A 254 -1.34 -4.57 -13.13
CA LEU A 254 -1.01 -5.90 -13.68
C LEU A 254 -0.12 -5.71 -14.91
N VAL A 255 0.96 -6.49 -14.99
CA VAL A 255 1.67 -6.78 -16.24
C VAL A 255 1.65 -8.28 -16.52
N VAL A 256 1.43 -8.64 -17.78
CA VAL A 256 1.53 -10.03 -18.25
C VAL A 256 2.87 -10.19 -18.96
N ILE A 257 3.67 -11.16 -18.54
CA ILE A 257 4.96 -11.49 -19.16
C ILE A 257 4.99 -12.97 -19.53
N LYS A 258 5.82 -13.32 -20.52
CA LYS A 258 6.06 -14.73 -20.89
C LYS A 258 7.55 -15.02 -20.88
N VAL A 259 7.94 -16.01 -20.08
CA VAL A 259 9.33 -16.40 -19.86
C VAL A 259 9.46 -17.89 -20.10
N SER A 260 10.27 -18.29 -21.08
CA SER A 260 10.50 -19.71 -21.41
C SER A 260 9.21 -20.53 -21.56
N GLY A 261 8.18 -19.92 -22.18
CA GLY A 261 6.88 -20.57 -22.39
C GLY A 261 5.91 -20.50 -21.20
N ILE A 262 6.34 -19.98 -20.04
CA ILE A 262 5.53 -19.79 -18.83
C ILE A 262 4.92 -18.40 -18.85
N THR A 263 3.61 -18.30 -18.66
CA THR A 263 2.88 -17.03 -18.59
C THR A 263 2.78 -16.59 -17.14
N LEU A 264 3.34 -15.43 -16.81
CA LEU A 264 3.27 -14.86 -15.47
C LEU A 264 2.38 -13.61 -15.48
N ASN A 265 1.43 -13.57 -14.55
CA ASN A 265 0.72 -12.35 -14.20
C ASN A 265 1.38 -11.74 -12.96
N VAL A 266 1.98 -10.57 -13.15
CA VAL A 266 2.72 -9.85 -12.11
C VAL A 266 1.92 -8.63 -11.70
N TYR A 267 1.58 -8.54 -10.42
CA TYR A 267 0.79 -7.47 -9.83
C TYR A 267 1.72 -6.62 -8.97
N VAL A 268 1.63 -5.30 -9.10
CA VAL A 268 2.25 -4.33 -8.20
C VAL A 268 1.16 -3.48 -7.57
N THR A 269 1.21 -3.28 -6.26
CA THR A 269 0.17 -2.53 -5.53
C THR A 269 0.76 -1.70 -4.41
N HIS A 270 0.02 -0.69 -3.97
CA HIS A 270 0.27 0.04 -2.74
C HIS A 270 -1.09 0.30 -2.09
N LEU A 271 -1.36 -0.32 -0.94
CA LEU A 271 -2.63 -0.12 -0.22
C LEU A 271 -2.61 1.18 0.60
N HIS A 272 -3.75 1.58 1.13
CA HIS A 272 -3.89 2.78 1.94
C HIS A 272 -2.99 2.69 3.17
N ALA A 273 -2.36 3.78 3.59
CA ALA A 273 -1.47 3.79 4.75
C ALA A 273 -2.20 3.59 6.09
N GLU A 274 -1.53 2.97 7.07
CA GLU A 274 -1.96 2.92 8.46
C GLU A 274 -1.33 4.09 9.24
N TYR A 275 -2.11 5.16 9.47
CA TYR A 275 -1.61 6.36 10.14
C TYR A 275 -1.57 6.25 11.67
N CYS A 276 -2.37 5.34 12.26
CA CYS A 276 -2.43 5.16 13.71
C CYS A 276 -3.02 3.80 14.07
N ARG A 277 -2.18 2.89 14.57
CA ARG A 277 -2.57 1.53 14.96
C ARG A 277 -3.68 1.49 16.02
N GLU A 278 -3.61 2.37 17.01
CA GLU A 278 -4.58 2.41 18.13
C GLU A 278 -5.96 2.97 17.72
N LYS A 279 -5.98 3.87 16.72
CA LYS A 279 -7.18 4.59 16.29
C LYS A 279 -7.27 4.62 14.77
N ASP A 280 -7.39 3.43 14.20
CA ASP A 280 -7.34 3.26 12.78
C ASP A 280 -8.70 3.46 12.10
N ALA A 281 -9.02 4.71 11.77
CA ALA A 281 -10.22 5.06 11.00
C ALA A 281 -10.18 4.57 9.54
N TYR A 282 -9.04 4.05 9.07
CA TYR A 282 -8.83 3.62 7.68
C TYR A 282 -8.82 2.10 7.52
N LEU A 283 -8.96 1.32 8.60
CA LEU A 283 -9.06 -0.13 8.52
C LEU A 283 -10.15 -0.58 7.52
N PRO A 284 -11.40 -0.04 7.56
CA PRO A 284 -12.43 -0.45 6.61
C PRO A 284 -12.03 -0.15 5.15
N HIS A 285 -11.31 0.95 4.90
CA HIS A 285 -10.81 1.28 3.57
C HIS A 285 -9.76 0.27 3.13
N ARG A 286 -8.77 -0.06 3.98
CA ARG A 286 -7.76 -1.09 3.69
C ARG A 286 -8.39 -2.45 3.42
N LEU A 287 -9.46 -2.82 4.14
CA LEU A 287 -10.17 -4.08 3.91
C LEU A 287 -10.95 -4.11 2.60
N VAL A 288 -11.60 -2.99 2.22
CA VAL A 288 -12.21 -2.87 0.89
C VAL A 288 -11.14 -3.03 -0.20
N GLN A 289 -10.01 -2.34 -0.08
CA GLN A 289 -8.92 -2.47 -1.05
C GLN A 289 -8.33 -3.89 -1.10
N ALA A 290 -8.13 -4.54 0.05
CA ALA A 290 -7.64 -5.92 0.11
C ALA A 290 -8.62 -6.91 -0.53
N TRP A 291 -9.93 -6.71 -0.33
CA TRP A 291 -10.98 -7.49 -0.96
C TRP A 291 -11.01 -7.27 -2.48
N GLU A 292 -10.96 -6.02 -2.93
CA GLU A 292 -10.89 -5.67 -4.35
C GLU A 292 -9.63 -6.25 -5.02
N LEU A 293 -8.47 -6.15 -4.37
CA LEU A 293 -7.22 -6.76 -4.84
C LEU A 293 -7.34 -8.28 -4.97
N ALA A 294 -7.92 -8.94 -3.97
CA ALA A 294 -8.11 -10.38 -3.99
C ALA A 294 -9.05 -10.82 -5.12
N GLN A 295 -10.16 -10.09 -5.32
CA GLN A 295 -11.09 -10.32 -6.42
C GLN A 295 -10.43 -10.07 -7.78
N PHE A 296 -9.74 -8.94 -7.93
CA PHE A 296 -9.04 -8.58 -9.15
C PHE A 296 -8.07 -9.70 -9.55
N ILE A 297 -7.17 -10.11 -8.65
CA ILE A 297 -6.22 -11.22 -8.89
C ILE A 297 -6.96 -12.49 -9.30
N ARG A 298 -8.02 -12.89 -8.60
CA ARG A 298 -8.77 -14.12 -8.93
C ARG A 298 -9.38 -14.07 -10.33
N HIS A 299 -9.91 -12.93 -10.74
CA HIS A 299 -10.59 -12.78 -12.02
C HIS A 299 -9.60 -12.64 -13.18
N THR A 300 -8.45 -12.00 -12.97
CA THR A 300 -7.45 -11.76 -14.03
C THR A 300 -6.39 -12.85 -14.14
N SER A 301 -6.19 -13.70 -13.12
CA SER A 301 -5.13 -14.73 -13.11
C SER A 301 -5.51 -16.08 -13.72
N LYS A 302 -6.73 -16.28 -14.21
CA LYS A 302 -7.23 -17.60 -14.66
C LYS A 302 -6.39 -18.24 -15.78
N ALA A 303 -5.77 -17.42 -16.63
CA ALA A 303 -4.95 -17.87 -17.75
C ALA A 303 -3.43 -17.85 -17.46
N ALA A 304 -3.03 -17.45 -16.25
CA ALA A 304 -1.62 -17.36 -15.89
C ALA A 304 -1.12 -18.71 -15.35
N ASP A 305 0.08 -19.12 -15.73
CA ASP A 305 0.74 -20.29 -15.17
C ASP A 305 1.24 -20.02 -13.75
N VAL A 306 1.75 -18.80 -13.53
CA VAL A 306 2.26 -18.28 -12.26
C VAL A 306 1.69 -16.89 -11.99
N VAL A 307 1.37 -16.64 -10.73
CA VAL A 307 0.89 -15.35 -10.23
C VAL A 307 1.90 -14.83 -9.22
N LEU A 308 2.28 -13.57 -9.37
CA LEU A 308 3.21 -12.87 -8.48
C LEU A 308 2.58 -11.54 -8.07
N LEU A 309 2.57 -11.22 -6.79
CA LEU A 309 2.14 -9.93 -6.25
C LEU A 309 3.31 -9.34 -5.47
N GLY A 310 3.72 -8.12 -5.80
CA GLY A 310 4.66 -7.32 -5.02
C GLY A 310 4.03 -6.02 -4.53
N GLY A 311 4.43 -5.58 -3.34
CA GLY A 311 4.24 -4.21 -2.92
C GLY A 311 3.95 -4.01 -1.45
N ASP A 312 3.77 -2.74 -1.11
CA ASP A 312 3.41 -2.27 0.22
C ASP A 312 1.91 -2.46 0.47
N LEU A 313 1.61 -3.41 1.36
CA LEU A 313 0.24 -3.74 1.74
C LEU A 313 -0.23 -2.97 2.99
N ASN A 314 0.64 -2.17 3.62
CA ASN A 314 0.33 -1.33 4.79
C ASN A 314 -0.39 -2.06 5.93
N MET A 315 -0.13 -3.36 6.07
CA MET A 315 -0.75 -4.24 7.06
C MET A 315 0.25 -5.29 7.50
N HIS A 316 0.27 -5.58 8.79
CA HIS A 316 1.11 -6.61 9.40
C HIS A 316 0.61 -8.02 9.01
N PRO A 317 1.46 -9.08 8.99
CA PRO A 317 1.05 -10.41 8.52
C PRO A 317 -0.17 -11.03 9.22
N GLU A 318 -0.37 -10.69 10.49
CA GLU A 318 -1.49 -11.17 11.31
C GLU A 318 -2.79 -10.36 11.12
N ASP A 319 -2.72 -9.24 10.39
CA ASP A 319 -3.88 -8.39 10.18
C ASP A 319 -4.89 -9.06 9.24
N VAL A 320 -6.17 -8.77 9.51
CA VAL A 320 -7.28 -9.41 8.80
C VAL A 320 -7.23 -9.20 7.30
N GLY A 321 -6.73 -8.05 6.82
CA GLY A 321 -6.58 -7.80 5.39
C GLY A 321 -5.54 -8.69 4.70
N ILE A 322 -4.40 -8.99 5.34
CA ILE A 322 -3.39 -9.91 4.79
C ILE A 322 -3.90 -11.34 4.79
N ARG A 323 -4.51 -11.77 5.90
CA ARG A 323 -5.14 -13.09 6.00
C ARG A 323 -6.25 -13.26 4.97
N LEU A 324 -7.07 -12.23 4.77
CA LEU A 324 -8.15 -12.21 3.78
C LEU A 324 -7.59 -12.36 2.37
N LEU A 325 -6.62 -11.52 2.01
CA LEU A 325 -5.98 -11.54 0.69
C LEU A 325 -5.38 -12.92 0.39
N ARG A 326 -4.56 -13.45 1.30
CA ARG A 326 -3.89 -14.75 1.12
C ARG A 326 -4.89 -15.90 1.10
N GLY A 327 -5.81 -15.95 2.05
CA GLY A 327 -6.82 -17.00 2.14
C GLY A 327 -7.75 -17.03 0.91
N TRP A 328 -8.17 -15.85 0.43
CA TRP A 328 -9.08 -15.75 -0.71
C TRP A 328 -8.40 -16.04 -2.05
N THR A 329 -7.13 -15.66 -2.20
CA THR A 329 -6.37 -15.85 -3.46
C THR A 329 -5.60 -17.15 -3.53
N GLY A 330 -5.27 -17.76 -2.39
CA GLY A 330 -4.34 -18.88 -2.28
C GLY A 330 -2.87 -18.48 -2.45
N LEU A 331 -2.54 -17.19 -2.33
CA LEU A 331 -1.17 -16.71 -2.44
C LEU A 331 -0.34 -17.09 -1.20
N GLN A 332 0.85 -17.62 -1.46
CA GLN A 332 1.84 -17.96 -0.45
C GLN A 332 2.78 -16.78 -0.22
N ASP A 333 3.26 -16.65 1.01
CA ASP A 333 4.15 -15.56 1.42
C ASP A 333 5.60 -15.98 1.21
N ALA A 334 6.33 -15.28 0.34
CA ALA A 334 7.72 -15.63 0.04
C ALA A 334 8.61 -15.61 1.28
N PHE A 335 8.33 -14.75 2.26
CA PHE A 335 9.07 -14.75 3.52
C PHE A 335 8.82 -16.03 4.33
N ALA A 336 7.58 -16.48 4.43
CA ALA A 336 7.22 -17.68 5.17
C ALA A 336 7.72 -18.96 4.49
N GLU A 337 7.78 -18.98 3.16
CA GLU A 337 8.16 -20.14 2.35
C GLU A 337 9.65 -20.18 1.98
N ALA A 338 10.44 -19.14 2.30
CA ALA A 338 11.85 -19.08 1.93
C ALA A 338 12.66 -20.17 2.66
N LYS A 339 13.48 -20.91 1.91
CA LYS A 339 14.46 -21.84 2.53
C LYS A 339 15.55 -21.08 3.27
N HIS A 340 15.97 -19.95 2.71
CA HIS A 340 17.01 -19.09 3.26
C HIS A 340 16.49 -17.66 3.36
N PHE A 341 16.68 -17.05 4.53
CA PHE A 341 16.32 -15.67 4.79
C PHE A 341 17.54 -14.90 5.31
N GLU A 342 17.82 -13.74 4.72
CA GLU A 342 18.84 -12.80 5.16
C GLU A 342 18.27 -11.38 5.19
N GLY A 343 18.35 -10.70 6.33
CA GLY A 343 17.87 -9.33 6.44
C GLY A 343 17.36 -8.98 7.82
N CYS A 344 16.41 -8.05 7.86
CA CYS A 344 15.79 -7.57 9.09
C CYS A 344 15.04 -8.68 9.81
N LYS A 345 15.10 -8.66 11.14
CA LYS A 345 14.39 -9.65 11.97
C LYS A 345 12.91 -9.69 11.61
N ASP A 346 12.35 -10.90 11.55
CA ASP A 346 10.95 -11.18 11.21
C ASP A 346 10.50 -10.62 9.83
N GLY A 347 11.46 -10.29 8.96
CA GLY A 347 11.22 -9.73 7.64
C GLY A 347 10.70 -8.28 7.69
N CYS A 348 10.91 -7.55 8.79
CA CYS A 348 10.42 -6.19 8.95
C CYS A 348 10.99 -5.26 7.88
N THR A 349 10.12 -4.38 7.36
CA THR A 349 10.44 -3.47 6.26
C THR A 349 10.36 -2.00 6.67
N LEU A 350 9.66 -1.69 7.76
CA LEU A 350 9.83 -0.45 8.50
C LEU A 350 10.60 -0.76 9.79
N ILE A 351 11.81 -0.22 9.93
CA ILE A 351 12.72 -0.61 11.01
C ILE A 351 13.20 0.57 11.86
N PRO A 352 13.49 0.38 13.16
CA PRO A 352 13.95 1.46 14.05
C PRO A 352 15.28 2.10 13.63
N ASN A 353 16.13 1.35 12.94
CA ASN A 353 17.45 1.79 12.51
C ASN A 353 17.42 2.63 11.22
N ASN A 354 16.29 2.66 10.53
CA ASN A 354 16.12 3.49 9.34
C ASN A 354 15.86 4.93 9.79
N CYS A 355 16.69 5.87 9.31
CA CYS A 355 16.66 7.25 9.75
C CYS A 355 15.46 8.07 9.22
N PHE A 356 14.68 7.50 8.31
CA PHE A 356 13.47 8.12 7.77
C PHE A 356 12.18 7.59 8.40
N THR A 357 12.21 6.42 9.04
CA THR A 357 11.03 5.83 9.69
C THR A 357 10.55 6.67 10.88
N VAL A 358 9.23 6.82 10.99
CA VAL A 358 8.58 7.59 12.06
C VAL A 358 8.55 6.74 13.33
N LYS A 359 9.42 7.07 14.30
CA LYS A 359 9.60 6.27 15.53
C LYS A 359 8.33 6.07 16.36
N THR A 360 7.37 7.01 16.30
CA THR A 360 6.10 6.89 17.02
C THR A 360 5.21 5.77 16.46
N GLU A 361 5.30 5.48 15.17
CA GLU A 361 4.55 4.39 14.52
C GLU A 361 5.09 3.02 14.92
N LEU A 362 6.38 2.95 15.29
CA LEU A 362 7.03 1.72 15.75
C LEU A 362 6.82 1.42 17.24
N LEU A 363 6.11 2.26 18.00
CA LEU A 363 5.91 2.02 19.45
C LEU A 363 5.27 0.64 19.75
N PRO A 364 4.26 0.16 18.99
CA PRO A 364 3.73 -1.19 19.17
C PRO A 364 4.68 -2.30 18.67
N PHE A 365 5.66 -1.94 17.85
CA PHE A 365 6.53 -2.83 17.09
C PHE A 365 8.02 -2.45 17.28
N PRO A 366 8.60 -2.69 18.47
CA PRO A 366 9.95 -2.21 18.79
C PRO A 366 11.06 -2.81 17.91
N LEU A 367 10.78 -3.90 17.20
CA LEU A 367 11.70 -4.55 16.26
C LEU A 367 11.46 -4.15 14.80
N GLY A 368 10.46 -3.30 14.54
CA GLY A 368 9.97 -2.98 13.21
C GLY A 368 8.67 -3.72 12.86
N ILE A 369 8.05 -3.31 11.76
CA ILE A 369 6.82 -3.88 11.21
C ILE A 369 7.09 -4.36 9.78
N ARG A 370 6.53 -5.51 9.41
CA ARG A 370 6.57 -6.05 8.05
C ARG A 370 5.29 -5.67 7.33
N ILE A 371 5.41 -4.84 6.29
CA ILE A 371 4.26 -4.36 5.50
C ILE A 371 4.48 -4.47 3.98
N ASP A 372 5.69 -4.77 3.53
CA ASP A 372 6.00 -5.02 2.12
C ASP A 372 6.14 -6.52 1.86
N TYR A 373 5.58 -6.99 0.75
CA TYR A 373 5.42 -8.42 0.48
C TYR A 373 5.73 -8.78 -0.96
N ILE A 374 6.35 -9.95 -1.14
CA ILE A 374 6.30 -10.71 -2.38
C ILE A 374 5.47 -11.96 -2.11
N LEU A 375 4.29 -12.04 -2.73
CA LEU A 375 3.38 -13.18 -2.63
C LEU A 375 3.28 -13.90 -3.98
N TYR A 376 3.14 -15.22 -3.98
CA TYR A 376 3.07 -15.97 -5.23
C TYR A 376 2.17 -17.20 -5.14
N LYS A 377 1.73 -17.69 -6.31
CA LYS A 377 1.15 -19.02 -6.47
C LYS A 377 1.37 -19.53 -7.89
N ALA A 378 1.20 -20.82 -8.07
CA ALA A 378 1.25 -21.50 -9.36
C ALA A 378 -0.11 -22.14 -9.67
N THR A 379 -0.38 -22.39 -10.95
CA THR A 379 -1.43 -23.34 -11.36
C THR A 379 -0.98 -24.77 -11.09
N SER A 380 -1.91 -25.73 -11.12
CA SER A 380 -1.63 -27.15 -10.83
C SER A 380 -0.59 -27.80 -11.76
N SER A 381 -0.33 -27.23 -12.93
CA SER A 381 0.69 -27.70 -13.89
C SER A 381 2.09 -27.17 -13.59
N PHE A 382 2.24 -26.28 -12.60
CA PHE A 382 3.50 -25.67 -12.24
C PHE A 382 3.71 -25.71 -10.72
N MET A 383 4.97 -25.69 -10.33
CA MET A 383 5.39 -25.55 -8.95
C MET A 383 6.29 -24.32 -8.86
N VAL A 384 6.05 -23.50 -7.84
CA VAL A 384 6.92 -22.37 -7.49
C VAL A 384 7.41 -22.57 -6.07
N LYS A 385 8.71 -22.39 -5.85
CA LYS A 385 9.33 -22.41 -4.52
C LYS A 385 10.16 -21.15 -4.32
N CYS A 386 10.12 -20.60 -3.11
CA CYS A 386 11.02 -19.52 -2.70
C CYS A 386 12.34 -20.13 -2.22
N GLU A 387 13.40 -19.96 -2.99
CA GLU A 387 14.73 -20.44 -2.59
C GLU A 387 15.34 -19.52 -1.53
N GLU A 388 15.25 -18.22 -1.76
CA GLU A 388 15.86 -17.20 -0.94
C GLU A 388 14.97 -15.96 -0.88
N LEU A 389 14.85 -15.38 0.30
CA LEU A 389 14.33 -14.03 0.48
C LEU A 389 15.36 -13.17 1.21
N LYS A 390 15.58 -11.95 0.71
CA LYS A 390 16.46 -10.95 1.31
C LYS A 390 15.70 -9.67 1.61
N THR A 391 16.05 -8.99 2.70
CA THR A 391 15.71 -7.57 2.87
C THR A 391 16.95 -6.72 3.01
N THR A 392 16.84 -5.44 2.62
CA THR A 392 17.85 -4.46 3.07
C THR A 392 17.73 -4.26 4.58
N THR A 393 18.78 -3.70 5.19
CA THR A 393 18.91 -3.60 6.66
C THR A 393 19.21 -2.19 7.15
N GLY A 394 18.66 -1.18 6.46
CA GLY A 394 18.87 0.23 6.70
C GLY A 394 19.71 0.85 5.59
N SER A 395 20.88 1.39 5.95
CA SER A 395 21.72 2.11 5.00
C SER A 395 22.11 1.25 3.79
N ALA A 396 22.03 1.84 2.60
CA ALA A 396 22.46 1.21 1.38
C ALA A 396 23.95 0.80 1.46
N PRO A 397 24.37 -0.31 0.83
CA PRO A 397 25.76 -0.77 0.88
C PRO A 397 26.76 0.33 0.49
N GLY A 398 27.72 0.62 1.38
CA GLY A 398 28.73 1.65 1.17
C GLY A 398 28.22 3.09 1.25
N ARG A 399 27.01 3.32 1.78
CA ARG A 399 26.40 4.65 1.95
C ARG A 399 25.96 4.88 3.39
N ASP A 400 25.78 6.15 3.74
CA ASP A 400 25.25 6.61 5.03
C ASP A 400 23.72 6.74 5.04
N ILE A 401 23.06 6.40 3.93
CA ILE A 401 21.61 6.55 3.76
C ILE A 401 20.92 5.28 3.29
N PRO A 402 19.71 5.00 3.79
CA PRO A 402 18.86 3.95 3.26
C PRO A 402 18.27 4.35 1.90
N PHE A 403 17.82 3.36 1.13
CA PHE A 403 17.16 3.58 -0.16
C PHE A 403 15.82 4.30 0.00
N SER A 404 15.10 3.98 1.08
CA SER A 404 13.79 4.51 1.41
C SER A 404 13.60 4.55 2.93
N ASP A 405 12.47 5.03 3.42
CA ASP A 405 12.01 4.74 4.78
C ASP A 405 11.53 3.29 4.96
N HIS A 406 11.34 2.57 3.84
CA HIS A 406 11.15 1.13 3.77
C HIS A 406 12.45 0.39 3.36
N GLU A 407 12.57 -0.85 3.81
CA GLU A 407 13.56 -1.81 3.34
C GLU A 407 13.04 -2.55 2.09
N ALA A 408 13.93 -2.77 1.11
CA ALA A 408 13.57 -3.51 -0.09
C ALA A 408 13.38 -5.00 0.22
N VAL A 409 12.42 -5.65 -0.43
CA VAL A 409 12.17 -7.09 -0.35
C VAL A 409 12.61 -7.74 -1.66
N MET A 410 13.45 -8.76 -1.58
CA MET A 410 14.05 -9.42 -2.74
C MET A 410 13.83 -10.92 -2.66
N ALA A 411 13.21 -11.52 -3.67
CA ALA A 411 12.92 -12.95 -3.71
C ALA A 411 13.59 -13.64 -4.89
N THR A 412 14.15 -14.82 -4.65
CA THR A 412 14.59 -15.75 -5.71
C THR A 412 13.62 -16.93 -5.77
N LEU A 413 12.81 -16.95 -6.82
CA LEU A 413 11.78 -17.98 -7.03
C LEU A 413 12.27 -19.02 -8.05
N HIS A 414 12.01 -20.30 -7.78
CA HIS A 414 12.28 -21.39 -8.71
C HIS A 414 10.96 -21.97 -9.21
N ILE A 415 10.75 -21.87 -10.52
CA ILE A 415 9.52 -22.25 -11.23
C ILE A 415 9.81 -23.50 -12.06
N ARG A 416 9.00 -24.54 -11.88
CA ARG A 416 9.16 -25.84 -12.56
C ARG A 416 7.81 -26.32 -13.08
N ARG A 417 7.79 -26.95 -14.25
CA ARG A 417 6.59 -27.65 -14.73
C ARG A 417 6.42 -28.93 -13.91
N GLN A 418 5.22 -29.17 -13.42
CA GLN A 418 4.88 -30.38 -12.66
C GLN A 418 4.16 -31.37 -13.57
N ARG A 419 4.59 -32.64 -13.57
CA ARG A 419 3.97 -33.72 -14.38
C ARG A 419 2.71 -34.31 -13.74
N GLU A 420 2.58 -34.23 -12.42
CA GLU A 420 1.41 -34.69 -11.67
C GLU A 420 0.78 -33.53 -10.89
N ALA A 421 -0.51 -33.30 -11.08
CA ALA A 421 -1.24 -32.27 -10.35
C ALA A 421 -1.25 -32.61 -8.86
N ALA A 422 -0.69 -31.73 -8.02
CA ALA A 422 -0.80 -31.89 -6.57
C ALA A 422 -2.28 -31.83 -6.16
N SER A 423 -2.75 -32.85 -5.44
CA SER A 423 -4.05 -32.84 -4.79
C SER A 423 -4.06 -31.71 -3.76
N ALA A 424 -4.86 -30.67 -3.99
CA ALA A 424 -4.96 -29.54 -3.07
C ALA A 424 -5.53 -30.01 -1.73
N THR A 425 -4.85 -29.72 -0.62
CA THR A 425 -5.34 -29.84 0.75
C THR A 425 -6.42 -28.78 1.00
N LEU A 426 -7.60 -28.99 0.39
CA LEU A 426 -8.76 -28.08 0.48
C LEU A 426 -9.47 -28.14 1.85
N SER A 427 -9.37 -29.27 2.55
CA SER A 427 -10.25 -29.59 3.69
C SER A 427 -10.05 -28.70 4.93
N THR A 428 -8.81 -28.33 5.28
CA THR A 428 -8.53 -27.47 6.47
C THR A 428 -8.55 -25.97 6.19
N ALA A 429 -8.52 -25.56 4.92
CA ALA A 429 -8.43 -24.15 4.52
C ALA A 429 -9.79 -23.43 4.53
N VAL A 430 -10.90 -24.16 4.37
CA VAL A 430 -12.25 -23.57 4.27
C VAL A 430 -12.72 -22.95 5.60
N PRO A 431 -12.61 -23.62 6.77
CA PRO A 431 -13.04 -23.03 8.03
C PRO A 431 -12.27 -21.75 8.39
N ALA A 432 -10.95 -21.76 8.24
CA ALA A 432 -10.11 -20.58 8.49
C ALA A 432 -10.47 -19.40 7.55
N LEU A 433 -10.81 -19.70 6.29
CA LEU A 433 -11.25 -18.67 5.36
C LEU A 433 -12.62 -18.08 5.73
N VAL A 434 -13.56 -18.91 6.21
CA VAL A 434 -14.86 -18.45 6.71
C VAL A 434 -14.68 -17.49 7.89
N ASP A 435 -13.79 -17.82 8.84
CA ASP A 435 -13.51 -16.97 9.99
C ASP A 435 -12.93 -15.61 9.57
N VAL A 436 -11.94 -15.63 8.69
CA VAL A 436 -11.27 -14.41 8.19
C VAL A 436 -12.24 -13.51 7.41
N VAL A 437 -13.07 -14.08 6.54
CA VAL A 437 -14.07 -13.30 5.79
C VAL A 437 -15.15 -12.74 6.73
N THR A 438 -15.51 -13.48 7.78
CA THR A 438 -16.46 -13.02 8.80
C THR A 438 -15.90 -11.85 9.61
N GLU A 439 -14.63 -11.94 10.02
CA GLU A 439 -13.92 -10.86 10.71
C GLU A 439 -13.82 -9.62 9.82
N ALA A 440 -13.34 -9.77 8.57
CA ALA A 440 -13.22 -8.65 7.63
C ALA A 440 -14.57 -7.96 7.37
N ARG A 441 -15.63 -8.76 7.19
CA ARG A 441 -17.00 -8.25 7.00
C ARG A 441 -17.48 -7.47 8.21
N THR A 442 -17.13 -7.92 9.43
CA THR A 442 -17.50 -7.23 10.67
C THR A 442 -16.86 -5.85 10.73
N GLU A 443 -15.56 -5.75 10.44
CA GLU A 443 -14.83 -4.47 10.41
C GLU A 443 -15.34 -3.52 9.31
N VAL A 444 -15.64 -4.05 8.11
CA VAL A 444 -16.31 -3.27 7.04
C VAL A 444 -17.68 -2.78 7.51
N GLY A 445 -18.43 -3.60 8.25
CA GLY A 445 -19.72 -3.23 8.84
C GLY A 445 -19.60 -2.11 9.88
N VAL A 446 -18.55 -2.11 10.70
CA VAL A 446 -18.24 -1.01 11.63
C VAL A 446 -17.98 0.29 10.84
N GLY A 447 -17.15 0.22 9.79
CA GLY A 447 -16.90 1.34 8.88
C GLY A 447 -18.19 1.87 8.24
N LEU A 448 -19.06 0.97 7.77
CA LEU A 448 -20.34 1.34 7.15
C LEU A 448 -21.23 2.13 8.11
N GLN A 449 -21.34 1.70 9.37
CA GLN A 449 -22.11 2.43 10.38
C GLN A 449 -21.50 3.81 10.66
N ALA A 450 -20.18 3.92 10.72
CA ALA A 450 -19.50 5.20 10.90
C ALA A 450 -19.78 6.15 9.72
N ALA A 451 -19.64 5.68 8.48
CA ALA A 451 -19.91 6.43 7.26
C ALA A 451 -21.39 6.87 7.17
N GLN A 452 -22.33 6.01 7.56
CA GLN A 452 -23.75 6.36 7.63
C GLN A 452 -24.03 7.50 8.61
N ARG A 453 -23.40 7.49 9.80
CA ARG A 453 -23.51 8.58 10.78
C ARG A 453 -22.94 9.89 10.22
N GLN A 454 -21.80 9.84 9.55
CA GLN A 454 -21.20 11.03 8.93
C GLN A 454 -22.07 11.58 7.79
N ARG A 455 -22.59 10.71 6.92
CA ARG A 455 -23.54 11.09 5.87
C ARG A 455 -24.80 11.76 6.41
N TYR A 456 -25.35 11.24 7.50
CA TYR A 456 -26.52 11.82 8.17
C TYR A 456 -26.20 13.18 8.80
N SER A 457 -25.07 13.29 9.52
CA SER A 457 -24.61 14.53 10.15
C SER A 457 -24.40 15.64 9.12
N THR A 458 -23.66 15.35 8.05
CA THR A 458 -23.38 16.29 6.95
C THR A 458 -24.63 16.67 6.17
N GLY A 459 -25.54 15.73 5.92
CA GLY A 459 -26.84 16.01 5.32
C GLY A 459 -27.71 16.94 6.17
N ARG A 460 -27.77 16.70 7.49
CA ARG A 460 -28.46 17.60 8.42
C ARG A 460 -27.87 19.00 8.43
N LEU A 461 -26.54 19.11 8.44
CA LEU A 461 -25.86 20.39 8.40
C LEU A 461 -26.17 21.16 7.10
N ALA A 462 -26.20 20.47 5.96
CA ALA A 462 -26.59 21.06 4.68
C ALA A 462 -28.05 21.57 4.72
N VAL A 463 -29.00 20.79 5.26
CA VAL A 463 -30.40 21.22 5.40
C VAL A 463 -30.53 22.43 6.32
N LEU A 464 -29.83 22.44 7.46
CA LEU A 464 -29.85 23.60 8.38
C LEU A 464 -29.28 24.86 7.73
N ALA A 465 -28.18 24.74 6.98
CA ALA A 465 -27.60 25.86 6.23
C ALA A 465 -28.55 26.38 5.15
N LEU A 466 -29.25 25.49 4.45
CA LEU A 466 -30.27 25.85 3.46
C LEU A 466 -31.46 26.57 4.12
N LEU A 467 -31.98 26.05 5.23
CA LEU A 467 -33.08 26.68 5.98
C LEU A 467 -32.69 28.07 6.47
N LEU A 468 -31.45 28.26 6.92
CA LEU A 468 -30.92 29.56 7.31
C LEU A 468 -30.85 30.54 6.13
N LEU A 469 -30.50 30.09 4.93
CA LEU A 469 -30.52 30.91 3.71
C LEU A 469 -31.94 31.27 3.28
N LEU A 470 -32.88 30.32 3.37
CA LEU A 470 -34.29 30.55 3.06
C LEU A 470 -34.93 31.54 4.04
N LEU A 471 -34.62 31.43 5.33
CA LEU A 471 -35.09 32.38 6.35
C LEU A 471 -34.56 33.80 6.08
N GLN A 472 -33.30 33.91 5.69
CA GLN A 472 -32.70 35.18 5.27
C GLN A 472 -33.40 35.74 4.02
N ALA A 473 -33.62 34.93 2.98
CA ALA A 473 -34.33 35.35 1.78
C ALA A 473 -35.76 35.82 2.10
N ALA A 474 -36.47 35.10 2.97
CA ALA A 474 -37.81 35.48 3.42
C ALA A 474 -37.81 36.80 4.21
N ALA A 475 -36.82 37.04 5.07
CA ALA A 475 -36.69 38.30 5.79
C ALA A 475 -36.44 39.49 4.84
N VAL A 476 -35.60 39.31 3.82
CA VAL A 476 -35.37 40.33 2.78
C VAL A 476 -36.66 40.58 2.00
N LEU A 477 -37.37 39.53 1.59
CA LEU A 477 -38.63 39.69 0.88
C LEU A 477 -39.71 40.39 1.74
N GLY A 478 -39.79 40.05 3.03
CA GLY A 478 -40.70 40.69 3.98
C GLY A 478 -40.40 42.18 4.19
N THR A 479 -39.12 42.55 4.28
CA THR A 479 -38.72 43.98 4.32
C THR A 479 -39.06 44.71 3.02
N LEU A 480 -38.84 44.10 1.86
CA LEU A 480 -39.23 44.66 0.55
C LEU A 480 -40.76 44.79 0.40
N ALA A 481 -41.53 43.88 0.99
CA ALA A 481 -43.00 43.89 0.98
C ALA A 481 -43.62 44.82 2.03
N GLY A 482 -42.81 45.57 2.79
CA GLY A 482 -43.31 46.50 3.83
C GLY A 482 -43.80 45.81 5.11
N LEU A 483 -43.52 44.52 5.30
CA LEU A 483 -43.92 43.71 6.45
C LEU A 483 -42.82 43.61 7.54
N GLY A 484 -41.65 44.22 7.31
CA GLY A 484 -40.47 44.08 8.17
C GLY A 484 -40.29 45.20 9.21
N GLY A 485 -39.81 44.84 10.41
CA GLY A 485 -39.38 45.78 11.46
C GLY A 485 -38.01 46.44 11.19
N GLN A 486 -37.35 46.95 12.24
CA GLN A 486 -36.03 47.62 12.13
C GLN A 486 -35.04 46.79 11.30
N PRO A 487 -34.33 47.39 10.32
CA PRO A 487 -33.44 46.65 9.43
C PRO A 487 -32.28 46.03 10.22
N PHE A 488 -32.09 44.72 10.08
CA PHE A 488 -30.88 44.04 10.55
C PHE A 488 -29.64 44.74 9.94
N PRO A 489 -28.50 44.81 10.66
CA PRO A 489 -27.28 45.39 10.11
C PRO A 489 -26.90 44.67 8.82
N LYS A 490 -26.92 45.40 7.68
CA LYS A 490 -26.71 44.83 6.33
C LYS A 490 -25.42 44.01 6.23
N LEU A 491 -24.37 44.45 6.91
CA LEU A 491 -23.08 43.75 6.96
C LEU A 491 -23.21 42.40 7.67
N SER A 492 -23.79 42.35 8.87
CA SER A 492 -23.97 41.11 9.63
C SER A 492 -24.85 40.11 8.89
N PHE A 493 -25.92 40.59 8.25
CA PHE A 493 -26.81 39.78 7.42
C PHE A 493 -26.06 39.19 6.22
N SER A 494 -25.28 40.00 5.50
CA SER A 494 -24.50 39.53 4.35
C SER A 494 -23.42 38.53 4.77
N LEU A 495 -22.70 38.79 5.87
CA LEU A 495 -21.69 37.88 6.40
C LEU A 495 -22.29 36.53 6.80
N LEU A 496 -23.48 36.53 7.42
CA LEU A 496 -24.20 35.32 7.79
C LEU A 496 -24.63 34.53 6.54
N ALA A 497 -25.11 35.21 5.49
CA ALA A 497 -25.45 34.59 4.22
C ALA A 497 -24.22 33.95 3.56
N PHE A 498 -23.09 34.66 3.48
CA PHE A 498 -21.84 34.11 2.94
C PHE A 498 -21.36 32.88 3.73
N LEU A 499 -21.40 32.94 5.05
CA LEU A 499 -21.05 31.81 5.91
C LEU A 499 -21.99 30.62 5.67
N ALA A 500 -23.30 30.86 5.59
CA ALA A 500 -24.28 29.82 5.33
C ALA A 500 -24.11 29.17 3.96
N VAL A 501 -23.78 29.95 2.91
CA VAL A 501 -23.41 29.40 1.58
C VAL A 501 -22.15 28.55 1.68
N GLY A 502 -21.11 29.01 2.36
CA GLY A 502 -19.87 28.24 2.55
C GLY A 502 -20.11 26.91 3.27
N ILE A 503 -20.90 26.92 4.35
CA ILE A 503 -21.30 25.71 5.09
C ILE A 503 -22.13 24.79 4.20
N LEU A 504 -23.10 25.32 3.44
CA LEU A 504 -23.93 24.53 2.54
C LEU A 504 -23.08 23.80 1.50
N LEU A 505 -22.14 24.49 0.85
CA LEU A 505 -21.26 23.91 -0.17
C LEU A 505 -20.37 22.81 0.44
N LEU A 506 -19.73 23.09 1.58
CA LEU A 506 -18.88 22.12 2.27
C LEU A 506 -19.68 20.89 2.74
N ALA A 507 -20.80 21.11 3.42
CA ALA A 507 -21.64 20.04 3.95
C ALA A 507 -22.23 19.18 2.82
N THR A 508 -22.62 19.79 1.69
CA THR A 508 -23.08 19.06 0.50
C THR A 508 -21.96 18.22 -0.11
N GLY A 509 -20.76 18.79 -0.26
CA GLY A 509 -19.59 18.05 -0.76
C GLY A 509 -19.25 16.84 0.12
N LEU A 510 -19.23 17.02 1.44
CA LEU A 510 -19.01 15.93 2.40
C LEU A 510 -20.15 14.90 2.37
N HIS A 511 -21.40 15.34 2.24
CA HIS A 511 -22.54 14.45 2.12
C HIS A 511 -22.46 13.55 0.87
N LEU A 512 -22.06 14.12 -0.27
CA LEU A 512 -21.83 13.36 -1.50
C LEU A 512 -20.68 12.36 -1.32
N PHE A 513 -19.57 12.79 -0.73
CA PHE A 513 -18.44 11.91 -0.42
C PHE A 513 -18.86 10.73 0.46
N HIS A 514 -19.50 10.97 1.61
CA HIS A 514 -19.95 9.90 2.50
C HIS A 514 -21.07 9.06 1.89
N THR A 515 -21.81 9.57 0.90
CA THR A 515 -22.76 8.77 0.11
C THR A 515 -22.04 7.75 -0.77
N ILE A 516 -20.93 8.13 -1.40
CA ILE A 516 -20.09 7.21 -2.16
C ILE A 516 -19.47 6.18 -1.21
N GLU A 517 -18.90 6.64 -0.10
CA GLU A 517 -18.30 5.79 0.93
C GLU A 517 -19.26 4.71 1.43
N VAL A 518 -20.48 5.11 1.83
CA VAL A 518 -21.54 4.17 2.25
C VAL A 518 -21.85 3.15 1.16
N LYS A 519 -21.95 3.55 -0.10
CA LYS A 519 -22.24 2.63 -1.22
C LYS A 519 -21.13 1.61 -1.42
N MET A 520 -19.87 2.03 -1.36
CA MET A 520 -18.72 1.13 -1.56
C MET A 520 -18.55 0.15 -0.39
N LEU A 521 -18.69 0.62 0.85
CA LEU A 521 -18.66 -0.22 2.04
C LEU A 521 -19.82 -1.23 2.06
N GLN A 522 -21.03 -0.76 1.75
CA GLN A 522 -22.21 -1.64 1.67
C GLN A 522 -22.06 -2.68 0.56
N GLY A 523 -21.64 -2.28 -0.64
CA GLY A 523 -21.41 -3.23 -1.73
C GLY A 523 -20.36 -4.29 -1.39
N THR A 524 -19.28 -3.90 -0.72
CA THR A 524 -18.24 -4.84 -0.27
C THR A 524 -18.75 -5.79 0.82
N GLU A 525 -19.50 -5.27 1.80
CA GLU A 525 -20.14 -6.09 2.83
C GLU A 525 -21.08 -7.15 2.21
N GLU A 526 -21.88 -6.74 1.22
CA GLU A 526 -22.81 -7.64 0.52
C GLU A 526 -22.06 -8.71 -0.30
N GLN A 527 -20.94 -8.36 -0.94
CA GLN A 527 -20.06 -9.30 -1.61
C GLN A 527 -19.45 -10.31 -0.64
N MET A 528 -18.93 -9.86 0.51
CA MET A 528 -18.37 -10.74 1.54
C MET A 528 -19.45 -11.65 2.13
N ARG A 529 -20.68 -11.16 2.31
CA ARG A 529 -21.82 -11.97 2.75
C ARG A 529 -22.17 -13.05 1.73
N MET A 530 -22.16 -12.73 0.44
CA MET A 530 -22.37 -13.72 -0.62
C MET A 530 -21.26 -14.76 -0.63
N ALA A 531 -20.00 -14.33 -0.50
CA ALA A 531 -18.85 -15.20 -0.38
C ALA A 531 -18.95 -16.19 0.80
N LEU A 532 -19.39 -15.72 1.97
CA LEU A 532 -19.61 -16.57 3.15
C LEU A 532 -20.65 -17.65 2.89
N ARG A 533 -21.78 -17.30 2.25
CA ARG A 533 -22.81 -18.30 1.89
C ARG A 533 -22.24 -19.39 1.00
N VAL A 534 -21.50 -19.00 -0.05
CA VAL A 534 -20.87 -19.97 -0.97
C VAL A 534 -19.86 -20.85 -0.24
N LEU A 535 -19.08 -20.31 0.71
CA LEU A 535 -18.13 -21.11 1.49
C LEU A 535 -18.82 -22.09 2.45
N GLN A 536 -19.97 -21.71 3.01
CA GLN A 536 -20.75 -22.53 3.94
C GLN A 536 -21.61 -23.59 3.23
N GLU A 537 -22.05 -23.31 2.00
CA GLU A 537 -22.85 -24.22 1.18
C GLU A 537 -22.00 -25.24 0.41
N ARG A 538 -20.66 -25.08 0.37
CA ARG A 538 -19.77 -26.09 -0.20
C ARG A 538 -19.95 -27.39 0.58
N PRO A 539 -20.36 -28.50 -0.08
CA PRO A 539 -20.40 -29.80 0.58
C PRO A 539 -19.02 -30.06 1.19
N SER A 540 -19.00 -30.50 2.44
CA SER A 540 -17.84 -31.22 2.95
C SER A 540 -17.68 -32.42 2.04
N ASP A 541 -16.79 -32.36 1.05
CA ASP A 541 -16.40 -33.54 0.28
C ASP A 541 -15.81 -34.52 1.32
N GLY A 542 -16.64 -35.51 1.69
CA GLY A 542 -16.39 -36.50 2.73
C GLY A 542 -15.45 -37.59 2.30
#